data_AF-A0A1A5YC68-F1
#
_entry.id   AF-A0A1A5YC68-F1
#
_cell.length_a   1.000
_cell.length_b   1.000
_cell.length_c   1.000
_cell.angle_alpha   90.00
_cell.angle_beta   90.00
_cell.angle_gamma   90.00
#
_symmetry.space_group_name_H-M   'P 1'
#
loop_
_entity.id
_entity.type
_entity.pdbx_description
1 polymer ?
#
loop_
_entity_poly.entity_id
_entity_poly.type
_entity_poly.pdbx_seq_one_letter_code
_entity_poly.pdbx_strand_id
1 'polypeptide(L)'
;MAANGSSPEQSGRRHKVEGPKKHIVAFVFSILLTFIAFATVIGGEINKDFIYIILLGTAVLQVFVQMAFWMHMKDRGHRFAIIGILSGVFIVFTCVIMAEYWVWW
;
A
#
# COMPACT_ATOMS: atom_id res chain seq x y z
N MET A 1 27.05 57.33 -5.84
CA MET A 1 27.44 56.01 -5.28
C MET A 1 26.19 55.21 -4.98
N ALA A 2 26.22 53.93 -5.33
CA ALA A 2 25.13 52.95 -5.35
C ALA A 2 24.72 52.45 -3.96
N ALA A 3 23.50 51.92 -3.86
CA ALA A 3 23.21 50.61 -3.26
C ALA A 3 21.78 50.17 -3.60
N ASN A 4 21.66 49.40 -4.68
CA ASN A 4 20.45 48.70 -5.08
C ASN A 4 20.25 47.52 -4.10
N GLY A 5 19.27 47.62 -3.21
CA GLY A 5 18.91 46.57 -2.27
C GLY A 5 18.32 45.37 -3.01
N SER A 6 19.16 44.38 -3.30
CA SER A 6 18.76 43.08 -3.81
C SER A 6 17.91 42.35 -2.77
N SER A 7 16.60 42.28 -3.01
CA SER A 7 15.71 41.33 -2.35
C SER A 7 16.32 39.92 -2.47
N PRO A 8 16.39 39.13 -1.39
CA PRO A 8 16.90 37.78 -1.49
C PRO A 8 15.95 36.99 -2.40
N GLU A 9 16.49 36.46 -3.50
CA GLU A 9 15.86 35.41 -4.29
C GLU A 9 15.32 34.36 -3.33
N GLN A 10 14.01 34.31 -3.21
CA GLN A 10 13.30 33.25 -2.52
C GLN A 10 13.50 32.00 -3.39
N SER A 11 14.65 31.34 -3.20
CA SER A 11 15.04 30.11 -3.87
C SER A 11 13.84 29.16 -3.80
N GLY A 12 13.21 28.98 -4.96
CA GLY A 12 12.04 28.16 -5.13
C GLY A 12 12.35 26.81 -4.55
N ARG A 13 11.78 26.54 -3.37
CA ARG A 13 11.84 25.26 -2.68
C ARG A 13 11.25 24.27 -3.67
N ARG A 14 12.11 23.62 -4.47
CA ARG A 14 11.73 22.66 -5.50
C ARG A 14 10.81 21.68 -4.82
N HIS A 15 9.51 21.85 -5.06
CA HIS A 15 8.49 20.91 -4.67
C HIS A 15 8.90 19.66 -5.42
N LYS A 16 9.55 18.73 -4.71
CA LYS A 16 10.06 17.50 -5.30
C LYS A 16 8.82 16.65 -5.53
N VAL A 17 8.08 16.99 -6.59
CA VAL A 17 6.96 16.23 -7.12
C VAL A 17 7.42 14.80 -7.09
N GLU A 18 6.81 13.99 -6.23
CA GLU A 18 7.19 12.61 -6.06
C GLU A 18 6.97 11.92 -7.40
N GLY A 19 8.03 11.80 -8.18
CA GLY A 19 7.89 11.50 -9.60
C GLY A 19 7.22 10.14 -9.83
N PRO A 20 6.52 9.97 -10.96
CA PRO A 20 5.82 8.73 -11.36
C PRO A 20 6.71 7.48 -11.36
N LYS A 21 8.03 7.65 -11.29
CA LYS A 21 9.02 6.57 -11.15
C LYS A 21 8.78 5.69 -9.92
N LYS A 22 8.33 6.25 -8.78
CA LYS A 22 8.05 5.46 -7.58
C LYS A 22 6.84 4.53 -7.72
N HIS A 23 5.83 4.97 -8.47
CA HIS A 23 4.63 4.18 -8.78
C HIS A 23 4.95 2.98 -9.64
N ILE A 24 5.81 3.16 -10.64
CA ILE A 24 6.22 2.10 -11.55
C ILE A 24 6.97 0.98 -10.80
N VAL A 25 7.87 1.33 -9.87
CA VAL A 25 8.59 0.33 -9.06
C VAL A 25 7.64 -0.51 -8.20
N ALA A 26 6.65 0.13 -7.57
CA ALA A 26 5.64 -0.56 -6.77
C ALA A 26 4.76 -1.49 -7.61
N PHE A 27 4.39 -1.04 -8.81
CA PHE A 27 3.59 -1.81 -9.75
C PHE A 27 4.32 -3.08 -10.18
N VAL A 28 5.60 -2.96 -10.58
CA VAL A 28 6.42 -4.12 -10.94
C VAL A 28 6.60 -5.07 -9.75
N PHE A 29 6.82 -4.53 -8.54
CA PHE A 29 6.94 -5.35 -7.34
C PHE A 29 5.66 -6.13 -7.03
N SER A 30 4.49 -5.50 -7.17
CA SER A 30 3.18 -6.16 -7.01
C SER A 30 2.97 -7.26 -8.03
N ILE A 31 3.34 -7.04 -9.30
CA ILE A 31 3.28 -8.08 -10.34
C ILE A 31 4.19 -9.27 -9.99
N LEU A 32 5.42 -9.02 -9.54
CA LEU A 32 6.33 -10.11 -9.17
C LEU A 32 5.76 -10.95 -8.02
N LEU A 33 5.15 -10.30 -7.02
CA LEU A 33 4.53 -11.02 -5.92
C LEU A 33 3.33 -11.87 -6.34
N THR A 34 2.48 -11.37 -7.24
CA THR A 34 1.37 -12.18 -7.75
C THR A 34 1.88 -13.35 -8.57
N PHE A 35 2.94 -13.16 -9.37
CA PHE A 35 3.59 -14.28 -10.07
C PHE A 35 4.09 -15.35 -9.10
N ILE A 36 4.69 -14.98 -7.97
CA ILE A 36 5.13 -15.94 -6.95
C ILE A 36 3.93 -16.70 -6.36
N ALA A 37 2.83 -16.01 -6.05
CA ALA A 37 1.63 -16.66 -5.54
C ALA A 37 1.06 -17.68 -6.55
N PHE A 38 0.94 -17.30 -7.83
CA PHE A 38 0.46 -18.22 -8.87
C PHE A 38 1.43 -19.38 -9.14
N ALA A 39 2.73 -19.10 -9.20
CA ALA A 39 3.75 -20.12 -9.39
C ALA A 39 3.73 -21.16 -8.25
N THR A 40 3.50 -20.71 -7.01
CA THR A 40 3.38 -21.61 -5.84
C THR A 40 2.18 -22.54 -5.97
N VAL A 41 1.04 -22.03 -6.45
CA VAL A 41 -0.20 -22.82 -6.62
C VAL A 41 -0.09 -23.79 -7.80
N ILE A 42 0.47 -23.36 -8.92
CA ILE A 42 0.64 -24.20 -10.12
C ILE A 42 1.71 -25.26 -9.90
N GLY A 43 2.77 -24.92 -9.17
CA GLY A 43 3.86 -25.85 -8.83
C GLY A 43 3.42 -27.01 -7.94
N GLY A 44 2.36 -26.83 -7.15
CA GLY A 44 1.37 -27.85 -6.71
C GLY A 44 1.80 -29.12 -5.96
N GLU A 45 3.06 -29.54 -6.05
CA GLU A 45 3.56 -30.82 -5.51
C GLU A 45 3.97 -30.74 -4.03
N ILE A 46 3.80 -29.56 -3.42
CA ILE A 46 4.09 -29.28 -2.02
C ILE A 46 2.83 -29.41 -1.14
N ASN A 47 3.04 -29.66 0.15
CA ASN A 47 1.96 -29.79 1.14
C ASN A 47 0.98 -28.60 1.07
N LYS A 48 -0.33 -28.88 1.06
CA LYS A 48 -1.39 -27.85 0.96
C LYS A 48 -1.27 -26.77 2.02
N ASP A 49 -0.88 -27.15 3.24
CA ASP A 49 -0.71 -26.21 4.35
C ASP A 49 0.42 -25.20 4.05
N PHE A 50 1.48 -25.67 3.41
CA PHE A 50 2.60 -24.82 2.99
C PHE A 50 2.19 -23.85 1.87
N ILE A 51 1.36 -24.31 0.92
CA ILE A 51 0.78 -23.47 -0.13
C ILE A 51 -0.07 -22.35 0.50
N TYR A 52 -0.92 -22.67 1.49
CA TYR A 52 -1.74 -21.66 2.17
C TYR A 52 -0.92 -20.62 2.92
N ILE A 53 0.15 -21.02 3.60
CA ILE A 53 1.05 -20.08 4.31
C ILE A 53 1.68 -19.09 3.32
N ILE A 54 2.18 -19.56 2.18
CA ILE A 54 2.78 -18.69 1.16
C ILE A 54 1.74 -17.77 0.52
N LEU A 55 0.55 -18.29 0.20
CA LEU A 55 -0.56 -17.49 -0.33
C LEU A 55 -0.96 -16.38 0.64
N LEU A 56 -1.14 -16.70 1.92
CA LEU A 56 -1.53 -15.71 2.92
C LEU A 56 -0.42 -14.69 3.14
N GLY A 57 0.85 -15.13 3.19
CA GLY A 57 2.00 -14.24 3.32
C GLY A 57 2.14 -13.27 2.15
N THR A 58 2.03 -13.77 0.92
CA THR A 58 2.06 -12.93 -0.30
C THR A 58 0.85 -12.00 -0.37
N ALA A 59 -0.34 -12.44 0.02
CA ALA A 59 -1.54 -11.61 0.08
C ALA A 59 -1.42 -10.45 1.09
N VAL A 60 -0.88 -10.72 2.28
CA VAL A 60 -0.63 -9.67 3.28
C VAL A 60 0.41 -8.68 2.78
N LEU A 61 1.51 -9.15 2.18
CA LEU A 61 2.52 -8.25 1.61
C LEU A 61 1.93 -7.39 0.48
N GLN A 62 1.03 -7.93 -0.34
CA GLN A 62 0.32 -7.15 -1.36
C GLN A 62 -0.50 -6.01 -0.75
N VAL A 63 -1.28 -6.27 0.29
CA VAL A 63 -2.06 -5.24 0.99
C VAL A 63 -1.16 -4.10 1.48
N PHE A 64 0.04 -4.41 2.00
CA PHE A 64 1.02 -3.39 2.39
C PHE A 64 1.60 -2.61 1.21
N VAL A 65 1.93 -3.26 0.09
CA VAL A 65 2.42 -2.58 -1.11
C VAL A 65 1.37 -1.61 -1.65
N GLN A 66 0.10 -2.03 -1.67
CA GLN A 66 -1.01 -1.19 -2.09
C GLN A 66 -1.19 0.02 -1.15
N MET A 67 -1.19 -0.19 0.17
CA MET A 67 -1.27 0.94 1.10
C MET A 67 -0.04 1.86 1.02
N ALA A 68 1.17 1.32 0.92
CA ALA A 68 2.40 2.12 0.97
C ALA A 68 2.58 3.03 -0.26
N PHE A 69 2.28 2.52 -1.45
CA PHE A 69 2.55 3.23 -2.70
C PHE A 69 1.32 3.89 -3.32
N TRP A 70 0.18 3.20 -3.33
CA TRP A 70 -1.05 3.74 -3.93
C TRP A 70 -1.67 4.84 -3.07
N MET A 71 -1.52 4.73 -1.74
CA MET A 71 -2.11 5.66 -0.80
C MET A 71 -1.19 6.85 -0.44
N HIS A 72 -0.03 7.02 -1.09
CA HIS A 72 0.94 8.10 -0.80
C HIS A 72 1.04 8.47 0.69
N MET A 73 1.12 7.48 1.59
CA MET A 73 1.17 7.69 3.05
C MET A 73 2.35 8.56 3.52
N LYS A 74 3.25 8.93 2.60
CA LYS A 74 4.39 9.80 2.82
C LYS A 74 4.03 11.30 2.72
N ASP A 75 2.91 11.67 2.11
CA ASP A 75 2.59 13.08 1.87
C ASP A 75 1.85 13.75 3.04
N ARG A 76 2.24 14.99 3.35
CA ARG A 76 1.84 15.73 4.57
C ARG A 76 0.37 16.15 4.46
N GLY A 77 -0.54 15.31 4.99
CA GLY A 77 -1.98 15.59 5.05
C GLY A 77 -2.88 14.36 4.97
N HIS A 78 -2.33 13.18 4.67
CA HIS A 78 -3.11 11.97 4.36
C HIS A 78 -3.73 11.22 5.56
N ARG A 79 -3.90 11.91 6.71
CA ARG A 79 -4.43 11.29 7.95
C ARG A 79 -5.87 10.83 7.79
N PHE A 80 -6.70 11.58 7.07
CA PHE A 80 -8.10 11.23 6.83
C PHE A 80 -8.27 9.93 6.04
N ALA A 81 -7.45 9.72 5.01
CA ALA A 81 -7.51 8.51 4.22
C ALA A 81 -7.07 7.29 5.04
N ILE A 82 -5.97 7.42 5.82
CA ILE A 82 -5.51 6.33 6.71
C ILE A 82 -6.62 5.95 7.70
N ILE A 83 -7.26 6.94 8.32
CA ILE A 83 -8.40 6.71 9.22
C ILE A 83 -9.55 6.03 8.47
N GLY A 84 -9.84 6.45 7.24
CA GLY A 84 -10.84 5.83 6.38
C GLY A 84 -10.56 4.35 6.12
N ILE A 85 -9.35 3.97 5.69
CA ILE A 85 -9.00 2.57 5.49
C ILE A 85 -9.04 1.78 6.79
N LEU A 86 -8.51 2.32 7.89
CA LEU A 86 -8.52 1.65 9.19
C LEU A 86 -9.97 1.41 9.67
N SER A 87 -10.85 2.39 9.50
CA SER A 87 -12.28 2.25 9.79
C SER A 87 -12.96 1.22 8.89
N GLY A 88 -12.61 1.18 7.60
CA GLY A 88 -13.13 0.18 6.66
C GLY A 88 -12.73 -1.24 7.07
N VAL A 89 -11.45 -1.45 7.43
CA VAL A 89 -10.97 -2.74 7.95
C VAL A 89 -11.72 -3.12 9.22
N PHE A 90 -11.91 -2.18 10.15
CA PHE A 90 -12.64 -2.42 11.40
C PHE A 90 -14.11 -2.82 11.15
N ILE A 91 -14.80 -2.11 10.27
CA ILE A 91 -16.20 -2.39 9.91
C ILE A 91 -16.31 -3.75 9.23
N VAL A 92 -15.44 -4.05 8.24
CA VAL A 92 -15.45 -5.35 7.54
C VAL A 92 -15.21 -6.49 8.52
N PHE A 93 -14.21 -6.39 9.40
CA PHE A 93 -13.97 -7.39 10.43
C PHE A 93 -15.18 -7.59 11.34
N THR A 94 -15.79 -6.50 11.81
CA THR A 94 -16.97 -6.56 12.67
C THR A 94 -18.15 -7.21 11.95
N CYS A 95 -18.40 -6.87 10.70
CA CYS A 95 -19.45 -7.47 9.89
C CYS A 95 -19.22 -8.96 9.61
N VAL A 96 -17.99 -9.37 9.31
CA VAL A 96 -17.65 -10.78 9.06
C VAL A 96 -17.83 -11.61 10.34
N ILE A 97 -17.32 -11.12 11.47
CA ILE A 97 -17.51 -11.75 12.78
C ILE A 97 -19.01 -11.86 13.07
N MET A 98 -19.75 -10.75 12.96
CA MET A 98 -21.20 -10.76 13.16
C MET A 98 -21.90 -11.76 12.24
N ALA A 99 -21.54 -11.83 10.95
CA ALA A 99 -22.15 -12.78 10.02
C ALA A 99 -21.88 -14.24 10.43
N GLU A 100 -20.64 -14.60 10.80
CA GLU A 100 -20.32 -15.97 11.23
C GLU A 100 -21.04 -16.36 12.53
N TYR A 101 -21.11 -15.47 13.52
CA TYR A 101 -21.74 -15.79 14.81
C TYR A 101 -23.27 -15.70 14.79
N TRP A 102 -23.85 -14.91 13.89
CA TRP A 102 -25.29 -14.60 13.90
C TRP A 102 -26.07 -15.34 12.83
N VAL A 103 -25.45 -15.73 11.71
CA VAL A 103 -26.09 -16.55 10.66
C VAL A 103 -25.89 -18.04 10.91
N TRP A 104 -24.81 -18.42 11.61
CA TRP A 104 -24.47 -19.83 11.84
C TRP A 104 -25.03 -20.40 13.16
N TRP A 105 -25.84 -19.61 13.86
CA TRP A 105 -26.72 -20.02 14.95
C TRP A 105 -28.17 -19.92 14.47
#